data_AF-A0A3C1DPR2-F1
#
_entry.id   AF-A0A3C1DPR2-F1
#
_cell.length_a   1.000
_cell.length_b   1.000
_cell.length_c   1.000
_cell.angle_alpha   90.00
_cell.angle_beta   90.00
_cell.angle_gamma   90.00
#
_symmetry.space_group_name_H-M   'P 1'
#
loop_
_entity.id
_entity.type
_entity.pdbx_description
1 polymer ?
#
loop_
_entity_poly.entity_id
_entity_poly.type
_entity_poly.pdbx_seq_one_letter_code
_entity_poly.pdbx_strand_id
1 'polypeptide(L)'
;MRFHQADYMFNKRSVPWPVRGVIAGFAGTAAMTAVYSYLHARRPGAVGVPDADGLGGKAGLDYDDSAVPGQIAATILHLPSVTTTQAGELTLAIRWSYGSAFGIAHVLLRHRYREPIPTLVFGGALMTMTFSMFPILGHTPPPWKWTADAMATSIVTHIAYISTAAIVDDLLRGRNKVLEAQAA
;
A
#
# COMPACT_ATOMS: atom_id res chain seq x y z
N MET A 1 10.63 56.16 -14.95
CA MET A 1 10.93 55.41 -13.71
C MET A 1 10.37 54.01 -13.85
N ARG A 2 11.23 53.00 -14.03
CA ARG A 2 10.86 51.57 -14.06
C ARG A 2 10.79 51.07 -12.62
N PHE A 3 9.61 50.76 -12.11
CA PHE A 3 9.49 49.98 -10.90
C PHE A 3 9.79 48.52 -11.25
N HIS A 4 10.86 48.00 -10.64
CA HIS A 4 11.15 46.58 -10.55
C HIS A 4 9.98 45.91 -9.82
N GLN A 5 9.11 45.23 -10.57
CA GLN A 5 8.22 44.22 -10.02
C GLN A 5 9.07 42.99 -9.69
N ALA A 6 9.71 43.03 -8.53
CA ALA A 6 10.18 41.85 -7.83
C ALA A 6 8.98 41.20 -7.14
N ASP A 7 7.99 40.78 -7.93
CA ASP A 7 6.93 39.90 -7.44
C ASP A 7 7.58 38.52 -7.30
N TYR A 8 7.99 38.26 -6.06
CA TYR A 8 8.41 36.97 -5.55
C TYR A 8 7.49 35.90 -6.12
N MET A 9 8.05 35.11 -7.02
CA MET A 9 7.43 33.92 -7.60
C MET A 9 6.96 33.00 -6.48
N PHE A 10 5.68 33.10 -6.11
CA PHE A 10 4.95 32.02 -5.47
C PHE A 10 4.86 30.90 -6.50
N ASN A 11 5.92 30.11 -6.49
CA ASN A 11 6.16 28.93 -7.27
C ASN A 11 5.05 27.90 -7.02
N LYS A 12 3.92 28.03 -7.73
CA LYS A 12 2.83 27.05 -7.80
C LYS A 12 3.34 25.80 -8.54
N ARG A 13 4.25 25.03 -7.93
CA ARG A 13 4.71 23.79 -8.53
C ARG A 13 3.63 22.74 -8.40
N SER A 14 3.09 22.32 -9.54
CA SER A 14 2.36 21.07 -9.69
C SER A 14 3.17 19.92 -9.08
N VAL A 15 2.50 18.98 -8.40
CA VAL A 15 3.16 17.78 -7.86
C VAL A 15 3.52 16.86 -9.03
N PRO A 16 4.80 16.50 -9.24
CA PRO A 16 5.20 15.59 -10.31
C PRO A 16 4.53 14.22 -10.16
N TRP A 17 4.23 13.55 -11.28
CA TRP A 17 3.49 12.28 -11.26
C TRP A 17 4.16 11.16 -10.42
N PRO A 18 5.50 10.98 -10.39
CA PRO A 18 6.08 9.91 -9.58
C PRO A 18 5.90 10.20 -8.10
N VAL A 19 6.06 11.47 -7.71
CA VAL A 19 5.87 11.93 -6.32
C VAL A 19 4.43 11.73 -5.88
N ARG A 20 3.47 12.03 -6.75
CA ARG A 20 2.05 11.76 -6.50
C ARG A 20 1.79 10.28 -6.27
N GLY A 21 2.39 9.40 -7.08
CA GLY A 21 2.28 7.95 -6.91
C GLY A 21 2.85 7.45 -5.60
N VAL A 22 4.03 7.93 -5.20
CA VAL A 22 4.63 7.60 -3.90
C VAL A 22 3.72 8.05 -2.75
N ILE A 23 3.22 9.29 -2.78
CA ILE A 23 2.31 9.81 -1.73
C ILE A 23 1.02 8.99 -1.68
N ALA A 24 0.41 8.69 -2.83
CA ALA A 24 -0.81 7.89 -2.91
C ALA A 24 -0.61 6.49 -2.33
N GLY A 25 0.46 5.82 -2.73
CA GLY A 25 0.81 4.49 -2.23
C GLY A 25 1.11 4.48 -0.73
N PHE A 26 1.88 5.46 -0.25
CA PHE A 26 2.16 5.63 1.18
C PHE A 26 0.88 5.85 1.99
N ALA A 27 -0.02 6.71 1.51
CA ALA A 27 -1.32 6.95 2.15
C ALA A 27 -2.18 5.67 2.17
N GLY A 28 -2.16 4.89 1.10
CA GLY A 28 -2.80 3.56 1.06
C GLY A 28 -2.25 2.63 2.14
N THR A 29 -0.93 2.53 2.28
CA THR A 29 -0.29 1.69 3.31
C THR A 29 -0.64 2.17 4.72
N ALA A 30 -0.70 3.49 4.92
CA ALA A 30 -1.13 4.07 6.19
C ALA A 30 -2.59 3.70 6.53
N ALA A 31 -3.50 3.77 5.55
CA ALA A 31 -4.90 3.37 5.74
C ALA A 31 -5.05 1.89 6.08
N MET A 32 -4.34 1.01 5.36
CA MET A 32 -4.28 -0.42 5.65
C MET A 32 -3.80 -0.68 7.09
N THR A 33 -2.73 0.00 7.50
CA THR A 33 -2.15 -0.10 8.86
C THR A 33 -3.13 0.38 9.94
N ALA A 34 -3.88 1.45 9.66
CA ALA A 34 -4.91 1.95 10.57
C ALA A 34 -6.06 0.94 10.72
N VAL A 35 -6.48 0.29 9.63
CA VAL A 35 -7.48 -0.79 9.69
C VAL A 35 -7.00 -1.96 10.53
N TYR A 36 -5.77 -2.45 10.35
CA TYR A 36 -5.22 -3.50 11.22
C TYR A 36 -5.19 -3.07 12.68
N SER A 37 -4.71 -1.86 12.96
CA SER A 37 -4.64 -1.33 14.32
C SER A 37 -6.01 -1.28 14.99
N TYR A 38 -7.05 -0.88 14.23
CA TYR A 38 -8.44 -0.88 14.68
C TYR A 38 -8.94 -2.30 14.95
N LEU A 39 -8.71 -3.25 14.03
CA LEU A 39 -9.15 -4.64 14.19
C LEU A 39 -8.50 -5.32 15.40
N HIS A 40 -7.19 -5.10 15.60
CA HIS A 40 -6.47 -5.55 16.79
C HIS A 40 -7.09 -5.01 18.09
N ALA A 41 -7.42 -3.72 18.13
CA ALA A 41 -8.05 -3.10 19.29
C ALA A 41 -9.45 -3.67 19.57
N ARG A 42 -10.17 -4.14 18.54
CA ARG A 42 -11.50 -4.75 18.66
C ARG A 42 -11.45 -6.26 18.92
N ARG A 43 -10.30 -6.91 18.72
CA ARG A 43 -10.15 -8.37 18.77
C ARG A 43 -8.86 -8.77 19.52
N PRO A 44 -8.71 -8.41 20.80
CA PRO A 44 -7.47 -8.65 21.56
C PRO A 44 -7.11 -10.13 21.77
N GLY A 45 -8.03 -11.06 21.48
CA GLY A 45 -7.81 -12.51 21.59
C GLY A 45 -7.92 -13.28 20.27
N ALA A 46 -7.69 -12.62 19.13
CA ALA A 46 -7.67 -13.31 17.84
C ALA A 46 -6.59 -14.40 17.82
N VAL A 47 -6.94 -15.59 17.31
CA VAL A 47 -6.05 -16.78 17.27
C VAL A 47 -4.95 -16.64 16.21
N GLY A 48 -5.11 -15.69 15.28
CA GLY A 48 -4.17 -15.44 14.19
C GLY A 48 -4.27 -16.45 13.05
N VAL A 49 -3.53 -16.20 11.98
CA VAL A 49 -3.37 -17.13 10.88
C VAL A 49 -2.44 -18.29 11.25
N PRO A 50 -2.71 -19.51 10.74
CA PRO A 50 -1.83 -20.65 11.01
C PRO A 50 -0.48 -20.46 10.32
N ASP A 51 0.56 -21.00 10.97
CA ASP A 51 1.93 -21.10 10.47
C ASP A 51 2.62 -19.76 10.16
N ALA A 52 2.13 -18.65 10.73
CA ALA A 52 2.76 -17.34 10.58
C ALA A 52 2.63 -16.48 11.84
N ASP A 53 3.77 -15.97 12.32
CA ASP A 53 3.82 -15.02 13.43
C ASP A 53 3.29 -13.66 13.00
N GLY A 54 2.46 -13.02 13.83
CA GLY A 54 1.95 -11.68 13.56
C GLY A 54 2.95 -10.56 13.83
N LEU A 55 2.66 -9.38 13.28
CA LEU A 55 3.52 -8.21 13.46
C LEU A 55 3.43 -7.64 14.88
N GLY A 56 4.57 -7.19 15.41
CA GLY A 56 4.64 -6.48 16.70
C GLY A 56 4.28 -7.34 17.91
N GLY A 57 4.48 -8.66 17.85
CA GLY A 57 4.18 -9.59 18.94
C GLY A 57 2.70 -9.91 19.12
N LYS A 58 1.86 -9.57 18.14
CA LYS A 58 0.43 -9.92 18.11
C LYS A 58 0.21 -11.15 17.23
N ALA A 59 -0.98 -11.74 17.30
CA ALA A 59 -1.41 -12.78 16.36
C ALA A 59 -1.75 -12.12 15.01
N GLY A 60 -1.22 -12.61 13.89
CA GLY A 60 -1.47 -12.00 12.57
C GLY A 60 -2.91 -12.22 12.12
N LEU A 61 -3.66 -11.15 11.83
CA LEU A 61 -5.09 -11.27 11.47
C LEU A 61 -5.31 -11.86 10.07
N ASP A 62 -4.33 -11.69 9.20
CA ASP A 62 -4.17 -12.35 7.92
C ASP A 62 -2.66 -12.53 7.63
N TYR A 63 -2.30 -13.03 6.45
CA TYR A 63 -0.90 -13.21 6.08
C TYR A 63 -0.16 -11.89 5.77
N ASP A 64 -0.86 -10.80 5.45
CA ASP A 64 -0.27 -9.45 5.26
C ASP A 64 0.08 -8.74 6.58
N ASP A 65 -0.58 -9.16 7.66
CA ASP A 65 -0.34 -8.75 9.04
C ASP A 65 0.54 -9.76 9.80
N SER A 66 1.36 -10.50 9.06
CA SER A 66 2.28 -11.50 9.58
C SER A 66 3.71 -11.27 9.09
N ALA A 67 4.66 -12.08 9.54
CA ALA A 67 6.04 -12.04 9.07
C ALA A 67 6.23 -12.52 7.61
N VAL A 68 5.20 -13.10 6.98
CA VAL A 68 5.27 -13.70 5.64
C VAL A 68 5.81 -12.75 4.56
N PRO A 69 5.37 -11.49 4.43
CA PRO A 69 5.90 -10.59 3.40
C PRO A 69 7.40 -10.31 3.60
N GLY A 70 7.85 -10.18 4.84
CA GLY A 70 9.26 -10.05 5.17
C GLY A 70 10.08 -11.30 4.85
N GLN A 71 9.53 -12.50 5.10
CA GLN A 71 10.17 -13.77 4.72
C GLN A 71 10.29 -13.92 3.20
N ILE A 72 9.25 -13.53 2.45
CA ILE A 72 9.30 -13.49 0.98
C ILE A 72 10.39 -12.52 0.51
N ALA A 73 10.44 -11.32 1.10
CA ALA A 73 11.47 -10.34 0.77
C ALA A 73 12.88 -10.85 1.07
N ALA A 74 13.09 -11.46 2.24
CA ALA A 74 14.37 -12.06 2.62
C ALA A 74 14.81 -13.15 1.64
N THR A 75 13.86 -14.00 1.22
CA THR A 75 14.10 -15.07 0.23
C THR A 75 14.53 -14.50 -1.13
N ILE A 76 13.79 -13.51 -1.65
CA ILE A 76 14.10 -12.87 -2.94
C ILE A 76 15.46 -12.15 -2.90
N LEU A 77 15.76 -11.48 -1.78
CA LEU A 77 17.00 -10.73 -1.59
C LEU A 77 18.19 -11.60 -1.16
N HIS A 78 17.99 -12.92 -1.02
CA HIS A 78 19.01 -13.86 -0.56
C HIS A 78 19.65 -13.45 0.78
N LEU A 79 18.84 -12.88 1.69
CA LEU A 79 19.31 -12.52 3.02
C LEU A 79 19.50 -13.79 3.88
N PRO A 80 20.49 -13.81 4.79
CA PRO A 80 20.65 -14.91 5.74
C PRO A 80 19.39 -15.08 6.58
N SER A 81 19.19 -16.28 7.16
CA SER A 81 18.01 -16.61 7.96
C SER A 81 17.72 -15.53 8.99
N VAL A 82 16.61 -14.81 8.80
CA VAL A 82 16.17 -13.73 9.68
C VAL A 82 15.40 -14.30 10.86
N THR A 83 15.60 -13.73 12.04
CA THR A 83 14.76 -14.01 13.21
C THR A 83 13.32 -13.51 12.97
N THR A 84 12.33 -14.01 13.73
CA THR A 84 10.94 -13.53 13.63
C THR A 84 10.84 -12.00 13.80
N THR A 85 11.59 -11.42 14.73
CA THR A 85 11.62 -9.96 14.94
C THR A 85 12.13 -9.23 13.70
N GLN A 86 13.24 -9.68 13.12
CA GLN A 86 13.80 -9.10 11.90
C GLN A 86 12.87 -9.28 10.69
N ALA A 87 12.18 -10.41 10.59
CA ALA A 87 11.18 -10.64 9.56
C ALA A 87 9.98 -9.69 9.71
N GLY A 88 9.57 -9.37 10.94
CA GLY A 88 8.53 -8.37 11.22
C GLY A 88 8.95 -6.95 10.84
N GLU A 89 10.17 -6.53 11.18
CA GLU A 89 10.72 -5.23 10.78
C GLU A 89 10.86 -5.11 9.26
N LEU A 90 11.37 -6.17 8.61
CA LEU A 90 11.47 -6.25 7.16
C LEU A 90 10.08 -6.22 6.50
N THR A 91 9.08 -6.86 7.12
CA THR A 91 7.68 -6.80 6.66
C THR A 91 7.16 -5.36 6.68
N LEU A 92 7.43 -4.60 7.74
CA LEU A 92 7.03 -3.20 7.80
C LEU A 92 7.74 -2.41 6.69
N ALA A 93 9.07 -2.52 6.59
CA ALA A 93 9.85 -1.82 5.58
C ALA A 93 9.38 -2.14 4.15
N ILE A 94 9.14 -3.41 3.84
CA ILE A 94 8.68 -3.81 2.51
C ILE A 94 7.26 -3.31 2.24
N ARG A 95 6.33 -3.36 3.21
CA ARG A 95 4.97 -2.82 3.04
C ARG A 95 4.95 -1.35 2.67
N TRP A 96 5.80 -0.53 3.29
CA TRP A 96 5.92 0.89 2.95
C TRP A 96 6.55 1.10 1.57
N SER A 97 7.58 0.32 1.26
CA SER A 97 8.33 0.43 -0.01
C SER A 97 7.48 -0.02 -1.20
N TYR A 98 6.96 -1.23 -1.13
CA TYR A 98 6.09 -1.83 -2.14
C TYR A 98 4.76 -1.09 -2.23
N GLY A 99 4.18 -0.67 -1.11
CA GLY A 99 2.98 0.17 -1.11
C GLY A 99 3.18 1.46 -1.90
N SER A 100 4.35 2.10 -1.81
CA SER A 100 4.69 3.26 -2.64
C SER A 100 4.85 2.90 -4.13
N ALA A 101 5.45 1.74 -4.44
CA ALA A 101 5.58 1.25 -5.82
C ALA A 101 4.22 0.96 -6.48
N PHE A 102 3.26 0.42 -5.74
CA PHE A 102 1.89 0.20 -6.24
C PHE A 102 1.15 1.51 -6.52
N GLY A 103 1.38 2.54 -5.70
CA GLY A 103 0.88 3.88 -5.99
C GLY A 103 1.45 4.45 -7.31
N ILE A 104 2.74 4.26 -7.56
CA ILE A 104 3.36 4.63 -8.86
C ILE A 104 2.68 3.88 -10.02
N ALA A 105 2.42 2.58 -9.89
CA ALA A 105 1.76 1.78 -10.92
C ALA A 105 0.35 2.30 -11.25
N HIS A 106 -0.45 2.64 -10.23
CA HIS A 106 -1.77 3.26 -10.42
C HIS A 106 -1.65 4.59 -11.19
N VAL A 107 -0.73 5.46 -10.79
CA VAL A 107 -0.52 6.75 -11.45
C VAL A 107 -0.07 6.59 -12.90
N LEU A 108 0.77 5.60 -13.19
CA LEU A 108 1.18 5.29 -14.55
C LEU A 108 -0.03 4.91 -15.42
N LEU A 109 -0.91 4.04 -14.93
CA LEU A 109 -2.15 3.66 -15.62
C LEU A 109 -3.08 4.86 -15.87
N ARG A 110 -3.09 5.83 -14.94
CA ARG A 110 -3.87 7.08 -15.03
C ARG A 110 -3.44 8.03 -16.15
N HIS A 111 -2.25 7.83 -16.73
CA HIS A 111 -1.84 8.57 -17.92
C HIS A 111 -2.63 8.14 -19.17
N ARG A 112 -3.01 6.86 -19.24
CA ARG A 112 -3.67 6.29 -20.42
C ARG A 112 -5.18 6.13 -20.25
N TYR A 113 -5.64 5.80 -19.04
CA TYR A 113 -7.02 5.43 -18.76
C TYR A 113 -7.68 6.35 -17.72
N ARG A 114 -9.01 6.42 -17.75
CA ARG A 114 -9.84 7.14 -16.76
C ARG A 114 -10.34 6.18 -15.69
N GLU A 115 -10.65 6.70 -14.50
CA GLU A 115 -11.30 5.89 -13.46
C GLU A 115 -12.64 5.34 -13.98
N PRO A 116 -13.06 4.12 -13.55
CA PRO A 116 -12.45 3.28 -12.51
C PRO A 116 -11.38 2.29 -13.02
N ILE A 117 -11.02 2.33 -14.31
CA ILE A 117 -10.19 1.29 -14.94
C ILE A 117 -8.81 1.14 -14.27
N PRO A 118 -8.01 2.19 -14.04
CA PRO A 118 -6.75 2.09 -13.32
C PRO A 118 -6.93 1.40 -11.98
N THR A 119 -7.92 1.84 -11.18
CA THR A 119 -8.21 1.29 -9.87
C THR A 119 -8.49 -0.21 -9.89
N LEU A 120 -9.36 -0.63 -10.81
CA LEU A 120 -9.70 -2.04 -10.96
C LEU A 120 -8.50 -2.88 -11.41
N VAL A 121 -7.69 -2.38 -12.35
CA VAL A 121 -6.52 -3.11 -12.87
C VAL A 121 -5.44 -3.24 -11.78
N PHE A 122 -5.03 -2.15 -11.14
CA PHE A 122 -3.99 -2.25 -10.11
C PHE A 122 -4.49 -3.00 -8.87
N GLY A 123 -5.73 -2.77 -8.46
CA GLY A 123 -6.32 -3.43 -7.30
C GLY A 123 -6.49 -4.92 -7.53
N GLY A 124 -6.97 -5.32 -8.72
CA GLY A 124 -7.05 -6.72 -9.11
C GLY A 124 -5.68 -7.39 -9.20
N ALA A 125 -4.68 -6.70 -9.75
CA ALA A 125 -3.31 -7.20 -9.79
C ALA A 125 -2.73 -7.38 -8.38
N LEU A 126 -2.92 -6.41 -7.49
CA LEU A 126 -2.49 -6.48 -6.09
C LEU A 126 -3.12 -7.70 -5.39
N MET A 127 -4.44 -7.85 -5.46
CA MET A 127 -5.16 -8.99 -4.86
C MET A 127 -4.69 -10.33 -5.45
N THR A 128 -4.48 -10.39 -6.77
CA THR A 128 -3.98 -11.60 -7.44
C THR A 128 -2.60 -11.96 -6.91
N MET A 129 -1.71 -10.98 -6.72
CA MET A 129 -0.40 -11.24 -6.15
C MET A 129 -0.48 -11.68 -4.69
N THR A 130 -1.30 -11.05 -3.86
CA THR A 130 -1.53 -11.50 -2.47
C THR A 130 -1.95 -12.97 -2.42
N PHE A 131 -2.92 -13.37 -3.25
CA PHE A 131 -3.45 -14.73 -3.25
C PHE A 131 -2.57 -15.77 -3.94
N SER A 132 -1.52 -15.36 -4.65
CA SER A 132 -0.61 -16.28 -5.36
C SER A 132 0.80 -16.29 -4.78
N MET A 133 1.40 -15.12 -4.53
CA MET A 133 2.76 -15.01 -4.00
C MET A 133 2.88 -15.53 -2.58
N PHE A 134 1.86 -15.36 -1.73
CA PHE A 134 1.92 -15.89 -0.36
C PHE A 134 1.98 -17.43 -0.34
N PRO A 135 1.17 -18.17 -1.12
CA PRO A 135 1.37 -19.61 -1.23
C PRO A 135 2.68 -20.01 -1.90
N ILE A 136 3.05 -19.34 -2.99
CA ILE A 136 4.20 -19.75 -3.83
C ILE A 136 5.53 -19.46 -3.14
N LEU A 137 5.67 -18.29 -2.53
CA LEU A 137 6.93 -17.79 -1.97
C LEU A 137 6.95 -17.79 -0.44
N GLY A 138 5.80 -17.60 0.18
CA GLY A 138 5.66 -17.59 1.64
C GLY A 138 5.31 -18.96 2.23
N HIS A 139 5.12 -19.98 1.39
CA HIS A 139 4.70 -21.33 1.78
C HIS A 139 3.42 -21.38 2.64
N THR A 140 2.59 -20.35 2.54
CA THR A 140 1.29 -20.30 3.23
C THR A 140 0.31 -21.29 2.58
N PRO A 141 -0.73 -21.74 3.31
CA PRO A 141 -1.84 -22.46 2.69
C PRO A 141 -2.44 -21.66 1.52
N PRO A 142 -2.99 -22.31 0.48
CA PRO A 142 -3.67 -21.60 -0.59
C PRO A 142 -4.95 -20.89 -0.08
N PRO A 143 -5.44 -19.85 -0.78
CA PRO A 143 -6.55 -18.98 -0.32
C PRO A 143 -7.83 -19.72 0.08
N TRP A 144 -8.16 -20.84 -0.57
CA TRP A 144 -9.34 -21.66 -0.25
C TRP A 144 -9.22 -22.47 1.04
N LYS A 145 -8.03 -22.49 1.67
CA LYS A 145 -7.82 -23.07 3.00
C LYS A 145 -7.75 -22.01 4.10
N TRP A 146 -7.77 -20.73 3.76
CA TRP A 146 -7.75 -19.67 4.77
C TRP A 146 -9.05 -19.66 5.54
N THR A 147 -8.99 -19.23 6.80
CA THR A 147 -10.21 -19.01 7.58
C THR A 147 -11.03 -17.89 6.94
N ALA A 148 -12.35 -17.93 7.10
CA ALA A 148 -13.23 -16.88 6.58
C ALA A 148 -12.84 -15.49 7.14
N ASP A 149 -12.37 -15.44 8.39
CA ASP A 149 -11.94 -14.20 9.05
C ASP A 149 -10.65 -13.63 8.46
N ALA A 150 -9.65 -14.47 8.17
CA ALA A 150 -8.42 -14.05 7.51
C ALA A 150 -8.69 -13.56 6.07
N MET A 151 -9.57 -14.27 5.35
CA MET A 151 -10.00 -13.85 4.01
C MET A 151 -10.71 -12.49 4.05
N ALA A 152 -11.66 -12.31 4.97
CA ALA A 152 -12.38 -11.05 5.13
C ALA A 152 -11.45 -9.90 5.52
N THR A 153 -10.53 -10.14 6.45
CA THR A 153 -9.53 -9.15 6.88
C THR A 153 -8.65 -8.73 5.70
N SER A 154 -8.12 -9.69 4.96
CA SER A 154 -7.29 -9.44 3.77
C SER A 154 -8.04 -8.60 2.74
N ILE A 155 -9.28 -8.96 2.39
CA ILE A 155 -10.07 -8.18 1.42
C ILE A 155 -10.32 -6.75 1.93
N VAL A 156 -10.72 -6.58 3.19
CA VAL A 156 -11.05 -5.27 3.76
C VAL A 156 -9.83 -4.35 3.80
N THR A 157 -8.68 -4.87 4.22
CA THR A 157 -7.44 -4.08 4.35
C THR A 157 -6.92 -3.66 2.97
N HIS A 158 -7.04 -4.53 1.96
CA HIS A 158 -6.71 -4.19 0.58
C HIS A 158 -7.67 -3.18 -0.03
N ILE A 159 -8.99 -3.29 0.21
CA ILE A 159 -9.95 -2.27 -0.22
C ILE A 159 -9.60 -0.92 0.38
N ALA A 160 -9.22 -0.86 1.66
CA ALA A 160 -8.80 0.37 2.32
C ALA A 160 -7.54 0.96 1.66
N TYR A 161 -6.54 0.13 1.33
CA TYR A 161 -5.35 0.54 0.58
C TYR A 161 -5.72 1.10 -0.80
N ILE A 162 -6.42 0.30 -1.62
CA ILE A 162 -6.73 0.57 -3.02
C ILE A 162 -7.54 1.86 -3.16
N SER A 163 -8.61 1.98 -2.37
CA SER A 163 -9.48 3.16 -2.39
C SER A 163 -8.75 4.43 -1.94
N THR A 164 -7.98 4.36 -0.85
CA THR A 164 -7.22 5.51 -0.34
C THR A 164 -6.19 5.98 -1.35
N ALA A 165 -5.42 5.06 -1.95
CA ALA A 165 -4.43 5.40 -2.96
C ALA A 165 -5.09 6.09 -4.17
N ALA A 166 -6.20 5.55 -4.68
CA ALA A 166 -6.92 6.14 -5.80
C ALA A 166 -7.49 7.54 -5.48
N ILE A 167 -8.05 7.73 -4.29
CA ILE A 167 -8.60 9.02 -3.84
C ILE A 167 -7.48 10.06 -3.70
N VAL A 168 -6.38 9.72 -3.05
CA VAL A 168 -5.24 10.64 -2.86
C VAL A 168 -4.63 11.03 -4.21
N ASP A 169 -4.50 10.07 -5.13
CA ASP A 169 -4.06 10.35 -6.49
C ASP A 169 -4.96 11.37 -7.20
N ASP A 170 -6.28 11.20 -7.10
CA ASP A 170 -7.26 12.07 -7.77
C ASP A 170 -7.25 13.48 -7.18
N LEU A 171 -7.17 13.61 -5.85
CA LEU A 171 -7.05 14.90 -5.16
C LEU A 171 -5.79 15.67 -5.59
N LEU A 172 -4.64 15.00 -5.63
CA LEU A 172 -3.38 15.62 -6.06
C LEU A 172 -3.41 15.99 -7.55
N ARG A 173 -4.08 15.20 -8.40
CA ARG A 173 -4.29 15.55 -9.81
C ARG A 173 -5.18 16.77 -9.99
N GLY A 174 -6.29 16.83 -9.25
CA GLY A 174 -7.24 17.93 -9.29
C GLY A 174 -6.58 19.26 -8.91
N ARG A 175 -5.75 19.24 -7.86
CA ARG A 175 -4.94 20.40 -7.46
C ARG A 175 -4.04 20.90 -8.59
N ASN A 176 -3.33 20.01 -9.29
CA ASN A 176 -2.47 20.41 -10.40
C ASN A 176 -3.26 21.13 -11.51
N LYS A 177 -4.44 20.62 -11.89
CA LYS A 177 -5.31 21.26 -12.90
C LYS A 177 -5.75 22.67 -12.50
N VAL A 178 -6.05 22.89 -11.21
CA VAL A 178 -6.43 24.21 -10.70
C VAL A 178 -5.25 25.18 -10.79
N LEU A 179 -4.04 24.73 -10.45
CA LEU A 179 -2.84 25.56 -10.55
C LEU A 179 -2.53 25.95 -11.99
N GLU A 180 -2.68 25.01 -12.94
CA GLU A 180 -2.53 25.25 -14.37
C GLU A 180 -3.57 26.28 -14.89
N ALA A 181 -4.84 26.15 -14.50
CA ALA A 181 -5.90 27.07 -14.91
C ALA A 181 -5.73 28.49 -14.35
N GLN A 182 -5.07 28.66 -13.20
CA GLN A 182 -4.77 29.97 -12.61
C GLN A 182 -3.50 30.61 -13.20
N ALA A 183 -2.73 29.88 -14.00
CA ALA A 183 -1.49 30.35 -14.63
C ALA A 183 -1.67 30.68 -16.13
N ALA A 184 -2.81 30.31 -16.72
CA ALA A 184 -3.22 30.65 -18.08
C ALA A 184 -4.01 31.97 -18.10
#